data_AF-A0ABD2ZYL5-F1
#
_entry.id   AF-A0ABD2ZYL5-F1
#
_cell.length_a   1.000
_cell.length_b   1.000
_cell.length_c   1.000
_cell.angle_alpha   90.00
_cell.angle_beta   90.00
_cell.angle_gamma   90.00
#
_symmetry.space_group_name_H-M   'P 1'
#
loop_
_entity.id
_entity.type
_entity.pdbx_description
1 polymer ?
#
loop_
_entity_poly.entity_id
_entity_poly.type
_entity_poly.pdbx_seq_one_letter_code
_entity_poly.pdbx_strand_id
1 'polypeptide(L)'
;MDYSLVINNTPQEITIKEWKKMYCKDLKKTVECCTDEGVILGPGQHACFNPAELKKAWKSRLKSTLISSEKRVSLKGKSSKEGVVLSVSEFESSIAIVFNMVGNDQLVKDSFSREEVKKT
;
A
#
# COMPACT_ATOMS: atom_id res chain seq x y z
N MET A 1 -16.78 12.46 1.00
CA MET A 1 -15.87 11.54 0.29
C MET A 1 -15.01 10.87 1.33
N ASP A 2 -14.97 9.55 1.28
CA ASP A 2 -14.22 8.71 2.21
C ASP A 2 -12.80 8.56 1.66
N TYR A 3 -11.79 8.89 2.47
CA TYR A 3 -10.38 8.78 2.12
C TYR A 3 -9.68 7.93 3.18
N SER A 4 -8.73 7.12 2.75
CA SER A 4 -7.77 6.51 3.66
C SER A 4 -6.49 7.33 3.64
N LEU A 5 -5.91 7.55 4.81
CA LEU A 5 -4.65 8.26 4.97
C LEU A 5 -3.53 7.25 5.17
N VAL A 6 -2.41 7.42 4.48
CA VAL A 6 -1.16 6.74 4.80
C VAL A 6 -0.21 7.79 5.37
N ILE A 7 0.23 7.59 6.61
CA ILE A 7 1.04 8.55 7.36
C ILE A 7 2.41 7.93 7.63
N ASN A 8 3.48 8.64 7.29
CA ASN A 8 4.84 8.25 7.63
C ASN A 8 5.26 8.90 8.96
N ASN A 9 5.24 8.14 10.04
CA ASN A 9 5.75 8.57 11.35
C ASN A 9 7.16 8.01 11.63
N THR A 10 7.85 7.53 10.59
CA THR A 10 9.23 7.07 10.71
C THR A 10 10.21 8.23 10.48
N PRO A 11 11.44 8.14 11.01
CA PRO A 11 12.50 9.11 10.71
C PRO A 11 13.11 8.94 9.30
N GLN A 12 12.62 7.99 8.49
CA GLN A 12 13.13 7.67 7.17
C GLN A 12 12.08 7.89 6.09
N GLU A 13 12.51 7.95 4.84
CA GLU A 13 11.58 7.94 3.71
C GLU A 13 10.96 6.56 3.53
N ILE A 14 9.66 6.50 3.30
CA ILE A 14 8.96 5.29 2.86
C ILE A 14 8.53 5.44 1.40
N THR A 15 8.54 4.33 0.67
CA THR A 15 8.04 4.24 -0.70
C THR A 15 6.86 3.30 -0.75
N ILE A 16 5.78 3.76 -1.38
CA ILE A 16 4.56 3.00 -1.63
C ILE A 16 4.52 2.65 -3.12
N LYS A 17 4.64 1.37 -3.46
CA LYS A 17 4.58 0.90 -4.86
C LYS A 17 3.43 -0.07 -5.09
N GLU A 18 2.88 -0.06 -6.30
CA GLU A 18 1.87 -1.05 -6.72
C GLU A 18 2.59 -2.31 -7.22
N TRP A 19 2.26 -3.44 -6.63
CA TRP A 19 2.69 -4.77 -7.05
C TRP A 19 1.53 -5.48 -7.74
N LYS A 20 1.85 -6.19 -8.81
CA LYS A 20 0.89 -6.90 -9.65
C LYS A 20 1.33 -8.33 -9.81
N LYS A 21 0.40 -9.25 -9.57
CA LYS A 21 0.55 -10.66 -9.87
C LYS A 21 -0.26 -10.97 -11.11
N MET A 22 0.39 -11.46 -12.15
CA MET A 22 -0.25 -11.74 -13.44
C MET A 22 0.18 -13.10 -13.98
N TYR A 23 -0.72 -13.77 -14.68
CA TYR A 23 -0.39 -14.98 -15.42
C TYR A 23 0.25 -14.61 -16.76
N CYS A 24 1.52 -14.97 -16.94
CA CYS A 24 2.21 -14.83 -18.21
C CYS A 24 1.96 -16.08 -19.05
N LYS A 25 1.19 -15.93 -20.14
CA LYS A 25 0.84 -17.03 -21.05
C LYS A 25 2.07 -17.64 -21.71
N ASP A 26 3.03 -16.81 -22.12
CA ASP A 26 4.25 -17.26 -22.80
C ASP A 26 5.14 -18.12 -21.90
N LEU A 27 5.23 -17.75 -20.62
CA LEU A 27 6.01 -18.48 -19.62
C LEU A 27 5.19 -19.58 -18.91
N LYS A 28 3.90 -19.71 -19.25
CA LYS A 28 2.90 -20.57 -18.58
C LYS A 28 2.94 -20.51 -17.06
N LYS A 29 3.32 -19.36 -16.49
CA LYS A 29 3.51 -19.20 -15.04
C LYS A 29 3.00 -17.86 -14.55
N THR A 30 2.74 -17.81 -13.26
CA THR A 30 2.43 -16.55 -12.58
C THR A 30 3.72 -15.78 -12.34
N VAL A 31 3.75 -14.53 -12.77
CA VAL A 31 4.83 -13.58 -12.53
C VAL A 31 4.32 -12.45 -11.64
N GLU A 32 5.24 -11.90 -10.87
CA GLU A 32 4.98 -10.79 -9.97
C GLU A 32 5.89 -9.63 -10.39
N CYS A 33 5.31 -8.47 -10.61
CA CYS A 33 6.05 -7.27 -11.01
C CYS A 33 5.61 -6.06 -10.19
N CYS A 34 6.52 -5.11 -10.01
CA CYS A 34 6.27 -3.84 -9.37
C CYS A 34 6.10 -2.74 -10.43
N THR A 35 5.30 -1.72 -10.17
CA THR A 35 5.31 -0.49 -10.97
C THR A 35 6.58 0.29 -10.71
N ASP A 36 7.12 0.92 -11.76
CA ASP A 36 8.27 1.81 -11.63
C ASP A 36 7.89 3.08 -10.85
N GLU A 37 6.66 3.56 -11.09
CA GLU A 37 6.05 4.68 -10.37
C GLU A 37 5.60 4.26 -8.95
N GLY A 38 5.88 5.12 -7.97
CA GLY A 38 5.50 4.96 -6.58
C GLY A 38 5.39 6.30 -5.86
N VAL A 39 4.67 6.33 -4.75
CA VAL A 39 4.57 7.51 -3.88
C VAL A 39 5.70 7.45 -2.86
N ILE A 40 6.48 8.53 -2.76
CA ILE A 40 7.51 8.67 -1.73
C ILE A 40 6.96 9.59 -0.65
N LEU A 41 7.04 9.15 0.60
CA LEU A 41 6.68 9.96 1.76
C LEU A 41 7.92 10.13 2.64
N GLY A 42 8.33 11.38 2.82
CA GLY A 42 9.34 11.77 3.81
C GLY A 42 8.81 11.72 5.25
N PRO A 43 9.69 11.92 6.24
CA PRO A 43 9.30 11.92 7.65
C PRO A 43 8.17 12.92 7.93
N GLY A 44 7.12 12.47 8.62
CA GLY A 44 5.94 13.28 8.97
C GLY A 44 4.96 13.55 7.82
N GLN A 45 5.26 13.10 6.59
CA GLN A 45 4.39 13.30 5.44
C GLN A 45 3.26 12.26 5.38
N HIS A 46 2.19 12.61 4.67
CA HIS A 46 1.06 11.72 4.45
C HIS A 46 0.59 11.76 2.99
N ALA A 47 -0.02 10.67 2.54
CA ALA A 47 -0.75 10.58 1.28
C ALA A 47 -2.20 10.19 1.52
N CYS A 48 -3.10 10.80 0.76
CA CYS A 48 -4.50 10.43 0.73
C CYS A 48 -4.76 9.48 -0.44
N PHE A 49 -5.44 8.37 -0.16
CA PHE A 49 -5.89 7.44 -1.19
C PHE A 49 -7.41 7.37 -1.19
N ASN A 50 -8.01 7.51 -2.37
CA ASN A 50 -9.44 7.34 -2.55
C ASN A 50 -9.74 5.83 -2.70
N PRO A 51 -10.50 5.22 -1.77
CA PRO A 51 -10.86 3.81 -1.82
C PRO A 51 -11.63 3.44 -3.08
N ALA A 52 -12.49 4.33 -3.57
CA ALA A 52 -13.28 4.10 -4.78
C ALA A 52 -12.40 4.05 -6.03
N GLU A 53 -11.37 4.90 -6.12
CA GLU A 53 -10.41 4.88 -7.22
C GLU A 53 -9.50 3.65 -7.16
N LEU A 54 -9.05 3.27 -5.95
CA LEU A 54 -8.30 2.03 -5.75
C LEU A 54 -9.11 0.81 -6.19
N LYS A 55 -10.37 0.72 -5.75
CA LYS A 55 -11.29 -0.37 -6.10
C LYS A 55 -11.62 -0.40 -7.60
N LYS A 56 -11.80 0.78 -8.23
CA LYS A 56 -12.05 0.88 -9.68
C LYS A 56 -10.82 0.50 -10.50
N ALA A 57 -9.62 0.97 -10.11
CA ALA A 57 -8.37 0.59 -10.74
C ALA A 57 -8.13 -0.93 -10.66
N TRP A 58 -8.49 -1.55 -9.54
CA TRP A 58 -8.43 -3.01 -9.38
C TRP A 58 -9.47 -3.74 -10.24
N LYS A 59 -10.76 -3.38 -10.14
CA LYS A 59 -11.83 -4.03 -10.90
C LYS A 59 -11.67 -3.89 -12.41
N SER A 60 -11.20 -2.72 -12.88
CA SER A 60 -10.99 -2.47 -14.31
C SER A 60 -9.89 -3.36 -14.91
N ARG A 61 -8.94 -3.83 -14.11
CA ARG A 61 -7.77 -4.58 -14.58
C ARG A 61 -7.91 -6.11 -14.48
N LEU A 62 -9.01 -6.62 -13.91
CA LEU A 62 -9.34 -8.06 -13.86
C LEU A 62 -9.70 -8.67 -15.23
N LYS A 63 -9.62 -7.92 -16.33
CA LYS A 63 -9.86 -8.44 -17.68
C LYS A 63 -8.64 -9.22 -18.19
N SER A 64 -8.58 -10.49 -17.78
CA SER A 64 -8.01 -11.68 -18.44
C SER A 64 -6.57 -12.16 -18.17
N THR A 65 -5.69 -11.42 -17.47
CA THR A 65 -4.37 -11.96 -17.03
C THR A 65 -3.92 -11.51 -15.64
N LEU A 66 -4.50 -10.44 -15.09
CA LEU A 66 -4.21 -9.98 -13.74
C LEU A 66 -4.88 -10.88 -12.70
N ILE A 67 -4.08 -11.47 -11.81
CA ILE A 67 -4.53 -12.31 -10.70
C ILE A 67 -4.83 -11.44 -9.48
N SER A 68 -3.89 -10.56 -9.12
CA SER A 68 -4.07 -9.60 -8.02
C SER A 68 -3.23 -8.34 -8.22
N SER A 69 -3.64 -7.26 -7.56
CA SER A 69 -2.83 -6.07 -7.33
C SER A 69 -2.78 -5.83 -5.83
N GLU A 70 -1.70 -5.26 -5.33
CA GLU A 70 -1.53 -4.84 -3.94
C GLU A 70 -0.58 -3.65 -3.87
N LYS A 71 -0.67 -2.84 -2.81
CA LYS A 71 0.34 -1.81 -2.56
C LYS A 71 1.28 -2.31 -1.48
N ARG A 72 2.58 -2.13 -1.67
CA ARG A 72 3.61 -2.44 -0.66
C ARG A 72 4.32 -1.19 -0.22
N VAL A 73 4.58 -1.08 1.07
CA VAL A 73 5.29 0.04 1.69
C VAL A 73 6.63 -0.46 2.22
N SER A 74 7.71 0.16 1.77
CA SER A 74 9.07 -0.19 2.20
C SER A 74 9.84 1.06 2.58
N LEU A 75 10.77 0.92 3.53
CA LEU A 75 11.78 1.94 3.80
C LEU A 75 12.66 2.17 2.57
N LYS A 76 13.19 3.38 2.43
CA LYS A 76 14.16 3.72 1.40
C LYS A 76 15.38 2.80 1.48
N GLY A 77 15.82 2.31 0.33
CA GLY A 77 16.94 1.38 0.22
C GLY A 77 16.60 -0.08 0.55
N LYS A 78 15.41 -0.38 1.09
CA LYS A 78 14.90 -1.75 1.24
C LYS A 78 14.15 -2.19 0.00
N SER A 79 14.13 -3.51 -0.23
CA SER A 79 13.37 -4.09 -1.33
C SER A 79 11.88 -3.88 -1.10
N SER A 80 11.20 -3.25 -2.06
CA SER A 80 9.73 -3.12 -2.02
C SER A 80 9.00 -4.46 -2.04
N LYS A 81 9.69 -5.55 -2.42
CA LYS A 81 9.14 -6.92 -2.36
C LYS A 81 8.93 -7.38 -0.92
N GLU A 82 9.77 -6.93 0.01
CA GLU A 82 9.71 -7.25 1.44
C GLU A 82 8.90 -6.20 2.21
N GLY A 83 8.31 -5.23 1.51
CA GLY A 83 7.51 -4.18 2.11
C GLY A 83 6.22 -4.69 2.74
N VAL A 84 5.71 -3.92 3.68
CA VAL A 84 4.43 -4.17 4.34
C VAL A 84 3.30 -4.04 3.31
N VAL A 85 2.48 -5.08 3.20
CA VAL A 85 1.34 -5.10 2.28
C VAL A 85 0.21 -4.23 2.83
N LEU A 86 -0.34 -3.39 1.96
CA LEU A 86 -1.60 -2.68 2.15
C LEU A 86 -2.66 -3.36 1.28
N SER A 87 -3.58 -4.04 1.95
CA SER A 87 -4.70 -4.73 1.33
C SER A 87 -5.81 -3.75 0.95
N VAL A 88 -6.61 -4.04 -0.07
CA VAL A 88 -7.76 -3.15 -0.39
C VAL A 88 -8.82 -3.15 0.68
N SER A 89 -9.00 -4.24 1.42
CA SER A 89 -9.90 -4.28 2.58
C SER A 89 -9.57 -3.20 3.61
N GLU A 90 -8.28 -2.86 3.76
CA GLU A 90 -7.85 -1.77 4.64
C GLU A 90 -8.25 -0.41 4.07
N PHE A 91 -8.17 -0.21 2.76
CA PHE A 91 -8.61 1.03 2.14
C PHE A 91 -10.14 1.19 2.08
N GLU A 92 -10.92 0.10 2.08
CA GLU A 92 -12.39 0.16 1.94
C GLU A 92 -13.10 0.83 3.12
N SER A 93 -12.48 0.85 4.28
CA SER A 93 -12.95 1.56 5.47
C SER A 93 -12.13 2.84 5.58
N SER A 94 -12.73 4.00 5.84
CA SER A 94 -11.98 5.27 5.99
C SER A 94 -11.05 5.22 7.22
N ILE A 95 -9.88 4.61 7.05
CA ILE A 95 -8.89 4.39 8.08
C ILE A 95 -7.66 5.26 7.84
N ALA A 96 -6.99 5.62 8.93
CA ALA A 96 -5.62 6.10 8.88
C ALA A 96 -4.68 4.91 9.10
N ILE A 97 -3.74 4.72 8.19
CA ILE A 97 -2.67 3.74 8.25
C ILE A 97 -1.40 4.50 8.61
N VAL A 98 -0.90 4.30 9.82
CA VAL A 98 0.30 4.95 10.32
C VAL A 98 1.45 3.96 10.25
N PHE A 99 2.54 4.38 9.61
CA PHE A 99 3.78 3.64 9.59
C PHE A 99 4.73 4.17 10.65
N ASN A 100 5.06 3.31 11.59
CA ASN A 100 6.04 3.54 12.65
C ASN A 100 7.29 2.70 12.39
N MET A 101 8.35 3.01 13.11
CA MET A 101 9.60 2.26 13.05
C MET A 101 9.96 1.77 14.44
N VAL A 102 10.27 0.48 14.57
CA VAL A 102 10.62 -0.14 15.85
C VAL A 102 11.98 -0.83 15.71
N GLY A 103 12.90 -0.55 16.62
CA GLY A 103 14.23 -1.18 16.65
C GLY A 103 15.05 -0.98 15.36
N ASN A 104 15.70 -2.05 14.88
CA ASN A 104 16.60 -2.08 13.73
C ASN A 104 15.87 -1.97 12.37
N ASP A 105 15.36 -0.79 12.03
CA ASP A 105 14.72 -0.53 10.72
C ASP A 105 13.52 -1.41 10.38
N GLN A 106 12.81 -1.92 11.39
CA GLN A 106 11.57 -2.65 11.15
C GLN A 106 10.41 -1.67 11.00
N LEU A 107 9.78 -1.69 9.83
CA LEU A 107 8.58 -0.92 9.56
C LEU A 107 7.37 -1.63 10.19
N VAL A 108 6.65 -0.91 11.04
CA VAL A 108 5.43 -1.39 11.70
C VAL A 108 4.24 -0.59 11.20
N LYS A 109 3.11 -1.27 11.00
CA LYS A 109 1.87 -0.69 10.50
C LYS A 109 0.82 -0.71 11.61
N ASP A 110 0.30 0.46 11.94
CA ASP A 110 -0.85 0.65 12.81
C ASP A 110 -2.02 1.17 11.96
N SER A 111 -3.24 0.70 12.25
CA SER A 111 -4.45 1.09 11.52
C SER A 111 -5.48 1.62 12.49
N PHE A 112 -6.03 2.80 12.20
CA PHE A 112 -6.99 3.49 13.04
C PHE A 112 -8.25 3.76 12.24
N SER A 113 -9.37 3.17 12.65
CA SER A 113 -10.66 3.53 12.08
C SER A 113 -11.14 4.87 12.64
N ARG A 114 -11.96 5.58 11.84
CA ARG A 114 -12.59 6.83 12.28
C ARG A 114 -13.43 6.66 13.55
N GLU A 115 -13.99 5.47 13.78
CA GLU A 115 -14.84 5.16 14.94
C GLU A 115 -14.02 4.96 16.22
N GLU A 116 -12.81 4.41 16.12
CA GLU A 116 -11.88 4.27 17.23
C GLU A 116 -11.33 5.63 17.68
N VAL A 117 -10.98 6.51 16.74
CA VAL A 117 -10.45 7.85 17.06
C VAL A 117 -11.49 8.73 17.76
N LYS A 118 -12.78 8.55 17.49
CA LYS A 118 -13.85 9.31 18.17
C LYS A 118 -14.07 8.91 19.64
N LYS A 119 -13.57 7.74 20.04
CA LYS A 119 -13.72 7.20 21.41
C LYS A 119 -12.55 7.58 22.32
N THR A 120 -11.54 8.23 21.78
CA THR A 120 -10.33 8.70 22.47
C THR A 120 -10.40 10.20 22.67
#